data_AF-A0A7X1XDR1-F1
#
_entry.id   AF-A0A7X1XDR1-F1
#
_cell.length_a   1.000
_cell.length_b   1.000
_cell.length_c   1.000
_cell.angle_alpha   90.00
_cell.angle_beta   90.00
_cell.angle_gamma   90.00
#
_symmetry.space_group_name_H-M   'P 1'
#
loop_
_entity.id
_entity.type
_entity.pdbx_description
1 polymer ?
#
loop_
_entity_poly.entity_id
_entity_poly.type
_entity_poly.pdbx_seq_one_letter_code
_entity_poly.pdbx_strand_id
1 'polypeptide(L)'
;MSTLEPGKLSPLTDAQVQAGARPGETWAEARRRLEAANWACPLFQADDHPGADYTLAGPVDECEGLNGQAIEWEPGELGPPRTSS
;
A
#
# COMPACT_ATOMS: atom_id res chain seq x y z
N MET A 1 30.67 -13.63 -1.05
CA MET A 1 30.02 -12.31 -0.92
C MET A 1 28.54 -12.55 -1.15
N SER A 2 27.72 -12.44 -0.10
CA SER A 2 26.28 -12.70 -0.22
C SER A 2 25.66 -11.54 -0.99
N THR A 3 25.20 -11.82 -2.21
CA THR A 3 24.40 -10.91 -3.03
C THR A 3 23.11 -10.65 -2.27
N LEU A 4 23.05 -9.54 -1.53
CA LEU A 4 21.81 -9.07 -0.93
C LEU A 4 20.95 -8.58 -2.10
N GLU A 5 19.79 -9.23 -2.30
CA GLU A 5 18.79 -8.77 -3.27
C GLU A 5 18.51 -7.28 -3.03
N PRO A 6 18.47 -6.43 -4.08
CA PRO A 6 18.21 -5.01 -3.93
C PRO A 6 16.91 -4.77 -3.13
N GLY A 7 17.01 -4.08 -1.99
CA GLY A 7 15.88 -3.80 -1.11
C GLY A 7 15.61 -4.85 -0.02
N LYS A 8 16.35 -5.96 0.03
CA LYS A 8 16.33 -6.90 1.16
C LYS A 8 17.26 -6.39 2.27
N LEU A 9 16.76 -6.29 3.49
CA LEU A 9 17.59 -5.93 4.65
C LEU A 9 18.53 -7.09 5.01
N SER A 10 19.53 -6.80 5.85
CA SER A 10 20.42 -7.83 6.39
C SER A 10 19.61 -8.95 7.06
N PRO A 11 20.03 -10.23 6.95
CA PRO A 11 19.34 -11.34 7.60
C PRO A 11 19.12 -11.07 9.09
N LEU A 12 18.00 -11.55 9.61
CA LEU A 12 17.63 -11.30 10.99
C LEU A 12 18.53 -12.08 11.95
N THR A 13 18.97 -11.39 13.01
CA THR A 13 19.63 -12.02 14.15
C THR A 13 18.61 -12.73 15.02
N ASP A 14 19.04 -13.75 15.78
CA ASP A 14 18.14 -14.49 16.67
C ASP A 14 17.50 -13.57 17.73
N ALA A 15 18.20 -12.50 18.16
CA ALA A 15 17.66 -11.50 19.07
C ALA A 15 16.50 -10.69 18.45
N GLN A 16 16.59 -10.35 17.16
CA GLN A 16 15.51 -9.67 16.43
C GLN A 16 14.32 -10.61 16.19
N VAL A 17 14.60 -11.89 15.89
CA VAL A 17 13.55 -12.91 15.80
C VAL A 17 12.85 -13.05 17.15
N GLN A 18 13.61 -13.03 18.25
CA GLN A 18 13.07 -13.11 19.60
C GLN A 18 12.20 -11.91 19.98
N ALA A 19 12.66 -10.70 19.68
CA ALA A 19 11.89 -9.49 19.94
C ALA A 19 10.58 -9.42 19.12
N GLY A 20 10.56 -10.05 17.94
CA GLY A 20 9.40 -10.05 17.04
C GLY A 20 8.47 -11.26 17.17
N ALA A 21 8.76 -12.23 18.05
CA ALA A 21 7.98 -13.45 18.23
C ALA A 21 6.61 -13.15 18.86
N ARG A 22 5.57 -13.82 18.38
CA ARG A 22 4.23 -13.73 18.98
C ARG A 22 4.01 -14.86 20.02
N PRO A 23 3.22 -14.64 21.08
CA PRO A 23 2.87 -15.71 22.00
C PRO A 23 2.23 -16.90 21.27
N GLY A 24 2.76 -18.11 21.50
CA GLY A 24 2.29 -19.35 20.85
C GLY A 24 2.86 -19.62 19.46
N GLU A 25 3.67 -18.72 18.89
CA GLU A 25 4.38 -18.93 17.62
C GLU A 25 5.68 -19.73 17.87
N THR A 26 5.99 -20.71 17.02
CA THR A 26 7.28 -21.42 17.10
C THR A 26 8.43 -20.56 16.57
N TRP A 27 9.67 -20.88 16.93
CA TRP A 27 10.82 -20.11 16.46
C TRP A 27 10.97 -20.07 14.93
N ALA A 28 10.68 -21.20 14.28
CA ALA A 28 10.74 -21.29 12.83
C ALA A 28 9.67 -20.42 12.15
N GLU A 29 8.47 -20.35 12.72
CA GLU A 29 7.37 -19.53 12.21
C GLU A 29 7.66 -18.03 12.36
N ALA A 30 8.12 -17.62 13.54
CA ALA A 30 8.52 -16.24 13.80
C ALA A 30 9.61 -15.79 12.83
N ARG A 31 10.65 -16.62 12.65
CA ARG A 31 11.74 -16.32 11.71
C ARG A 31 11.24 -16.22 10.27
N ARG A 32 10.43 -17.17 9.81
CA ARG A 32 9.87 -17.16 8.45
C ARG A 32 9.05 -15.89 8.19
N ARG A 33 8.18 -15.52 9.13
CA ARG A 33 7.32 -14.32 9.01
C ARG A 33 8.14 -13.04 9.02
N LEU A 34 9.09 -12.91 9.95
CA LEU A 34 9.91 -11.71 10.05
C LEU A 34 10.86 -11.59 8.86
N GLU A 35 11.47 -12.68 8.39
CA GLU A 35 12.29 -12.67 7.16
C GLU A 35 11.46 -12.32 5.92
N ALA A 36 10.20 -12.76 5.83
CA ALA A 36 9.30 -12.36 4.74
C ALA A 36 9.05 -10.84 4.74
N ALA A 37 8.94 -10.23 5.93
CA ALA A 37 8.75 -8.80 6.12
C ALA A 37 10.06 -7.98 6.10
N ASN A 38 11.24 -8.63 6.01
CA ASN A 38 12.56 -8.00 6.14
C ASN A 38 13.00 -7.30 4.83
N TRP A 39 12.29 -6.24 4.45
CA TRP A 39 12.55 -5.43 3.27
C TRP A 39 12.71 -3.94 3.65
N ALA A 40 13.66 -3.26 2.99
CA ALA A 40 14.05 -1.88 3.27
C ALA A 40 13.01 -0.86 2.79
N CYS A 41 12.27 -1.21 1.73
CA CYS A 41 11.05 -0.54 1.32
C CYS A 41 9.94 -1.58 1.32
N PRO A 42 8.72 -1.26 1.80
CA PRO A 42 7.56 -2.04 1.42
C PRO A 42 7.52 -2.10 -0.11
N LEU A 43 7.30 -3.30 -0.67
CA LEU A 43 7.00 -3.45 -2.09
C LEU A 43 5.96 -2.39 -2.44
N PHE A 44 6.25 -1.56 -3.46
CA PHE A 44 5.36 -0.53 -3.99
C PHE A 44 3.92 -1.02 -3.80
N GLN A 45 3.18 -0.39 -2.88
CA GLN A 45 1.74 -0.54 -2.92
C GLN A 45 1.40 0.04 -4.29
N ALA A 46 0.96 -0.81 -5.22
CA ALA A 46 0.37 -0.30 -6.44
C ALA A 46 -0.65 0.73 -5.97
N ASP A 47 -0.55 1.93 -6.52
CA ASP A 47 -1.54 2.95 -6.28
C ASP A 47 -2.85 2.37 -6.83
N ASP A 48 -3.67 1.79 -5.96
CA ASP A 48 -4.90 1.10 -6.36
C ASP A 48 -5.91 2.10 -6.97
N HIS A 49 -5.66 3.41 -6.80
CA HIS A 49 -6.50 4.51 -7.26
C HIS A 49 -5.67 5.55 -8.05
N PRO A 50 -5.16 5.21 -9.24
CA PRO A 50 -4.36 6.12 -10.06
C PRO A 50 -5.16 7.37 -10.43
N GLY A 51 -4.79 8.52 -9.86
CA GLY A 51 -5.46 9.80 -10.07
C GLY A 51 -6.28 10.28 -8.87
N ALA A 52 -6.37 9.51 -7.79
CA ALA A 52 -7.03 9.95 -6.57
C ALA A 52 -6.15 10.90 -5.74
N ASP A 53 -6.76 11.96 -5.23
CA ASP A 53 -6.14 12.83 -4.26
C ASP A 53 -6.23 12.19 -2.87
N TYR A 54 -5.09 11.99 -2.22
CA TYR A 54 -5.02 11.39 -0.89
C TYR A 54 -5.22 12.46 0.19
N THR A 55 -6.34 12.39 0.90
CA THR A 55 -6.64 13.26 2.05
C THR A 55 -6.46 12.51 3.38
N LEU A 56 -6.56 13.24 4.51
CA LEU A 56 -6.59 12.64 5.85
C LEU A 56 -7.73 11.62 6.06
N ALA A 57 -8.77 11.67 5.23
CA ALA A 57 -9.90 10.75 5.27
C ALA A 57 -9.74 9.52 4.34
N GLY A 58 -8.70 9.50 3.50
CA GLY A 58 -8.49 8.46 2.48
C GLY A 58 -8.38 9.04 1.06
N PRO A 59 -8.23 8.17 0.04
CA PRO A 59 -8.22 8.56 -1.36
C PRO A 59 -9.59 9.13 -1.76
N VAL A 60 -9.57 10.20 -2.53
CA VAL A 60 -10.76 10.81 -3.14
C VAL A 60 -10.54 10.81 -4.65
N ASP A 61 -11.36 10.04 -5.36
CA ASP A 61 -11.46 10.12 -6.81
C ASP A 61 -12.67 10.99 -7.17
N GLU A 62 -12.44 12.03 -7.99
CA GLU A 62 -13.47 12.93 -8.49
C GLU A 62 -14.53 12.24 -9.37
N CYS A 63 -14.24 11.03 -9.84
CA CYS A 63 -15.13 10.18 -10.59
C CYS A 63 -15.91 9.17 -9.71
N GLU A 64 -15.62 9.09 -8.41
CA GLU A 64 -16.32 8.22 -7.46
C GLU A 64 -17.25 9.01 -6.53
N GLY A 65 -18.46 8.50 -6.35
CA GLY A 65 -19.41 9.02 -5.38
C GLY A 65 -18.99 8.72 -3.95
N LEU A 66 -19.71 9.29 -2.97
CA LEU A 66 -19.45 9.08 -1.53
C LEU A 66 -19.54 7.60 -1.08
N ASN A 67 -20.06 6.73 -1.93
CA ASN A 67 -20.16 5.28 -1.74
C ASN A 67 -19.04 4.49 -2.45
N GLY A 68 -18.06 5.15 -3.07
CA GLY A 68 -16.99 4.50 -3.86
C GLY A 68 -17.50 3.79 -5.12
N GLN A 69 -18.63 4.26 -5.68
CA GLN A 69 -19.12 3.80 -6.99
C GLN A 69 -18.91 4.92 -8.01
N ALA A 70 -18.72 4.57 -9.28
CA ALA A 70 -18.61 5.55 -10.35
C ALA A 70 -19.84 6.48 -10.35
N ILE A 71 -19.59 7.79 -10.43
CA ILE A 71 -20.68 8.77 -10.54
C ILE A 71 -21.30 8.63 -11.94
N GLU A 72 -22.56 8.19 -11.98
CA GLU A 72 -23.37 8.22 -13.19
C GLU A 72 -23.88 9.64 -13.40
N TRP A 73 -23.06 10.46 -14.05
CA TRP A 73 -23.44 11.83 -14.42
C TRP A 73 -24.53 11.80 -15.49
N GLU A 74 -25.65 12.48 -15.23
CA GLU A 74 -26.66 12.68 -16.26
C GLU A 74 -26.19 13.72 -17.29
N PRO A 75 -26.60 13.62 -18.56
CA PRO A 75 -26.27 14.60 -19.59
C PRO A 75 -26.66 16.03 -19.15
N GLY A 76 -25.66 16.87 -18.86
CA GLY A 76 -25.83 18.28 -18.46
C GLY A 76 -25.39 18.61 -17.03
N GLU A 77 -25.06 17.64 -16.19
CA GLU A 77 -24.65 17.87 -14.79
C GLU A 77 -23.24 18.46 -14.64
N LEU A 78 -22.35 18.21 -15.61
CA LEU A 78 -20.98 18.75 -15.61
C LEU A 78 -20.88 20.21 -16.12
N GLY A 79 -22.03 20.87 -16.29
CA GLY A 79 -22.13 22.21 -16.88
C GLY A 79 -21.89 22.22 -18.39
N PRO A 80 -22.15 23.35 -19.07
CA PRO A 80 -21.85 23.47 -20.49
C PRO A 80 -20.33 23.33 -20.70
N PRO A 81 -19.88 22.71 -21.81
CA PRO A 81 -18.46 22.69 -22.15
C PRO A 81 -17.96 24.12 -22.15
N ARG A 82 -16.93 24.42 -21.36
CA ARG A 82 -16.28 25.73 -21.40
C ARG A 82 -15.77 25.94 -22.81
N THR A 83 -16.48 26.77 -23.57
CA THR A 83 -15.96 27.29 -24.83
C THR A 83 -14.83 28.24 -24.46
N SER A 84 -13.59 27.77 -24.61
CA SER A 84 -12.43 28.66 -24.65
C SER A 84 -12.67 29.66 -25.78
N SER A 85 -12.83 30.95 -25.43
CA SER A 85 -12.77 32.07 -26.38
C SER A 85 -11.33 32.50 -26.58
#